data_AF-A0A7X7D7A3-F1
#
_entry.id   AF-A0A7X7D7A3-F1
#
_cell.length_a   1.000
_cell.length_b   1.000
_cell.length_c   1.000
_cell.angle_alpha   90.00
_cell.angle_beta   90.00
_cell.angle_gamma   90.00
#
_symmetry.space_group_name_H-M   'P 1'
#
loop_
_entity.id
_entity.type
_entity.pdbx_description
1 polymer ?
#
loop_
_entity_poly.entity_id
_entity_poly.type
_entity_poly.pdbx_seq_one_letter_code
_entity_poly.pdbx_strand_id
1 'polypeptide(L)'
;MTITHTFVVEPDTEYLEKLAVIRRVTDDDREDATTWRIECSDPAACPGWVECGENHDGFDPHDEDSLAYDKYEDVTIHGVPHEWRYGYMWTVDYPGCPVQGFAIDLEPPDELPRPLRPGRWEVDTDWDGDTCILTLTTPLKENDPA
;
A
#
# COMPACT_ATOMS: atom_id res chain seq x y z
N MET A 1 9.38 18.50 10.86
CA MET A 1 8.03 18.54 10.27
C MET A 1 7.45 17.15 10.48
N THR A 2 6.18 17.02 10.83
CA THR A 2 5.52 15.72 10.93
C THR A 2 5.04 15.34 9.52
N ILE A 3 5.42 14.17 9.04
CA ILE A 3 4.94 13.64 7.76
C ILE A 3 3.46 13.30 7.92
N THR A 4 2.65 13.61 6.92
CA THR A 4 1.21 13.35 6.93
C THR A 4 0.85 12.53 5.70
N HIS A 5 0.06 11.48 5.90
CA HIS A 5 -0.52 10.68 4.81
C HIS A 5 -2.01 11.00 4.70
N THR A 6 -2.49 11.19 3.48
CA THR A 6 -3.91 11.41 3.20
C THR A 6 -4.42 10.26 2.34
N PHE A 7 -5.38 9.50 2.87
CA PHE A 7 -6.17 8.52 2.12
C PHE A 7 -7.21 9.25 1.29
N VAL A 8 -7.12 9.12 -0.02
CA VAL A 8 -7.98 9.80 -1.00
C VAL A 8 -8.78 8.75 -1.72
N VAL A 9 -10.11 8.83 -1.63
CA VAL A 9 -11.03 8.05 -2.45
C VAL A 9 -11.62 8.96 -3.52
N GLU A 10 -11.64 8.47 -4.76
CA GLU A 10 -12.22 9.16 -5.89
C GLU A 10 -13.03 8.19 -6.77
N PRO A 11 -14.00 8.67 -7.56
CA PRO A 11 -14.70 7.83 -8.52
C PRO A 11 -13.72 7.21 -9.52
N ASP A 12 -13.84 5.91 -9.76
CA ASP A 12 -13.07 5.22 -10.80
C ASP A 12 -13.69 5.47 -12.17
N THR A 13 -13.35 6.61 -12.75
CA THR A 13 -13.86 7.01 -14.06
C THR A 13 -13.41 6.06 -15.17
N GLU A 14 -12.21 5.49 -15.07
CA GLU A 14 -11.68 4.56 -16.08
C GLU A 14 -12.48 3.25 -16.10
N TYR A 15 -12.79 2.69 -14.92
CA TYR A 15 -13.66 1.54 -14.80
C TYR A 15 -15.05 1.84 -15.36
N LEU A 16 -15.64 2.99 -15.01
CA LEU A 16 -16.96 3.39 -15.51
C LEU A 16 -16.99 3.56 -17.04
N GLU A 17 -15.92 4.11 -17.64
CA GLU A 17 -15.78 4.22 -19.09
C GLU A 17 -15.69 2.84 -19.75
N LYS A 18 -14.88 1.93 -19.21
CA LYS A 18 -14.80 0.54 -19.70
C LYS A 18 -16.13 -0.19 -19.58
N LEU A 19 -16.83 0.00 -18.47
CA LEU A 19 -18.14 -0.61 -18.21
C LEU A 19 -19.20 -0.07 -19.19
N ALA A 20 -19.15 1.22 -19.50
CA ALA A 20 -20.07 1.88 -20.43
C ALA A 20 -19.98 1.32 -21.86
N VAL A 21 -18.84 0.76 -22.27
CA VAL A 21 -18.68 0.06 -23.55
C VAL A 21 -19.46 -1.25 -23.60
N ILE A 22 -19.62 -1.91 -22.44
CA ILE A 22 -20.21 -3.24 -22.33
C ILE A 22 -21.73 -3.14 -22.07
N ARG A 23 -22.14 -2.19 -21.22
CA ARG A 23 -23.56 -2.00 -20.87
C ARG A 23 -23.84 -0.57 -20.40
N ARG A 24 -25.12 -0.23 -20.26
CA ARG A 24 -25.54 1.02 -19.61
C ARG A 24 -25.09 1.02 -18.15
N VAL A 25 -24.42 2.10 -17.74
CA VAL A 25 -23.97 2.38 -16.37
C VAL A 25 -25.14 2.85 -15.51
N THR A 26 -25.39 2.17 -14.39
CA THR A 26 -26.42 2.46 -13.38
C THR A 26 -25.90 3.40 -12.30
N ASP A 27 -26.78 3.89 -11.44
CA ASP A 27 -26.36 4.71 -10.29
C ASP A 27 -25.57 3.87 -9.29
N ASP A 28 -25.98 2.62 -9.04
CA ASP A 28 -25.22 1.64 -8.25
C ASP A 28 -23.77 1.47 -8.76
N ASP A 29 -23.56 1.40 -10.09
CA ASP A 29 -22.20 1.33 -10.64
C ASP A 29 -21.35 2.53 -10.28
N ARG A 30 -21.95 3.74 -10.29
CA ARG A 30 -21.24 4.98 -9.95
C ARG A 30 -20.93 5.07 -8.47
N GLU A 31 -21.79 4.47 -7.67
CA GLU A 31 -21.66 4.37 -6.22
C GLU A 31 -20.56 3.38 -5.81
N ASP A 32 -20.43 2.27 -6.52
CA ASP A 32 -19.46 1.22 -6.21
C ASP A 32 -18.11 1.42 -6.92
N ALA A 33 -18.09 2.16 -8.04
CA ALA A 33 -16.86 2.45 -8.79
C ALA A 33 -16.05 3.55 -8.11
N THR A 34 -15.29 3.16 -7.10
CA THR A 34 -14.29 4.02 -6.47
C THR A 34 -12.91 3.39 -6.54
N THR A 35 -11.91 4.25 -6.63
CA THR A 35 -10.50 3.93 -6.50
C THR A 35 -9.91 4.81 -5.41
N TRP A 36 -8.73 4.46 -4.92
CA TRP A 36 -8.10 5.19 -3.85
C TRP A 36 -6.59 5.25 -3.99
N ARG A 37 -5.99 6.24 -3.33
CA ARG A 37 -4.54 6.44 -3.25
C ARG A 37 -4.15 7.09 -1.93
N ILE A 38 -2.88 6.96 -1.57
CA ILE A 38 -2.27 7.76 -0.50
C ILE A 38 -1.53 8.94 -1.12
N GLU A 39 -1.73 10.13 -0.56
CA GLU A 39 -0.87 11.28 -0.79
C GLU A 39 0.01 11.51 0.43
N CYS A 40 1.32 11.65 0.24
CA CYS A 40 2.27 11.94 1.32
C CYS A 40 2.81 13.37 1.19
N SER A 41 2.91 14.09 2.32
CA SER A 41 3.39 15.48 2.35
C SER A 41 4.90 15.63 2.17
N ASP A 42 5.68 14.59 2.48
CA ASP A 42 7.13 14.55 2.25
C ASP A 42 7.60 13.12 1.96
N PRO A 43 7.46 12.64 0.70
CA PRO A 43 7.75 11.26 0.38
C PRO A 43 9.21 10.86 0.60
N ALA A 44 10.14 11.81 0.50
CA ALA A 44 11.57 11.54 0.68
C ALA A 44 11.98 11.35 2.15
N ALA A 45 11.11 11.75 3.09
CA ALA A 45 11.34 11.61 4.51
C ALA A 45 10.65 10.38 5.12
N CYS A 46 9.81 9.67 4.35
CA CYS A 46 9.14 8.46 4.83
C CYS A 46 10.13 7.32 5.00
N PRO A 47 10.19 6.69 6.18
CA PRO A 47 10.87 5.41 6.32
C PRO A 47 10.06 4.30 5.64
N GLY A 48 10.74 3.20 5.33
CA GLY A 48 10.11 1.94 4.97
C GLY A 48 10.84 1.22 3.86
N TRP A 49 10.23 0.14 3.41
CA TRP A 49 10.80 -0.81 2.47
C TRP A 49 9.78 -1.16 1.39
N VAL A 50 10.26 -1.75 0.31
CA VAL A 50 9.43 -2.32 -0.76
C VAL A 50 9.99 -3.67 -1.18
N GLU A 51 9.17 -4.52 -1.78
CA GLU A 51 9.67 -5.72 -2.47
C GLU A 51 10.70 -5.30 -3.53
N CYS A 52 11.85 -5.99 -3.52
CA CYS A 52 12.85 -5.77 -4.54
C CYS A 52 12.40 -6.46 -5.84
N GLY A 53 12.30 -5.70 -6.94
CA GLY A 53 11.87 -6.24 -8.24
C GLY A 53 12.96 -6.98 -9.05
N GLU A 54 14.14 -7.19 -8.49
CA GLU A 54 15.27 -7.85 -9.15
C GLU A 54 15.25 -9.38 -8.93
N ASN A 55 16.08 -10.13 -9.65
CA ASN A 55 16.16 -11.59 -9.48
C ASN A 55 16.87 -12.00 -8.17
N HIS A 56 16.26 -12.91 -7.40
CA HIS A 56 16.81 -13.48 -6.17
C HIS A 56 16.99 -15.01 -6.21
N ASP A 57 17.08 -15.62 -7.40
CA ASP A 57 17.36 -17.06 -7.53
C ASP A 57 18.56 -17.51 -6.68
N GLY A 58 18.38 -18.57 -5.88
CA GLY A 58 19.42 -19.12 -5.00
C GLY A 58 19.57 -18.40 -3.65
N PHE A 59 18.68 -17.46 -3.35
CA PHE A 59 18.60 -16.75 -2.07
C PHE A 59 17.28 -17.05 -1.33
N ASP A 60 16.78 -18.28 -1.31
CA ASP A 60 15.61 -18.63 -0.49
C ASP A 60 16.05 -18.85 0.98
N PRO A 61 15.53 -18.13 1.99
CA PRO A 61 15.91 -18.34 3.38
C PRO A 61 15.40 -19.65 3.98
N HIS A 62 14.47 -20.34 3.31
CA HIS A 62 13.91 -21.62 3.72
C HIS A 62 14.58 -22.83 3.06
N ASP A 63 15.44 -22.62 2.06
CA ASP A 63 16.18 -23.69 1.37
C ASP A 63 17.55 -23.91 2.01
N GLU A 64 17.85 -25.13 2.48
CA GLU A 64 19.14 -25.47 3.12
C GLU A 64 20.35 -25.30 2.18
N ASP A 65 20.13 -25.40 0.85
CA ASP A 65 21.19 -25.24 -0.15
C ASP A 65 21.41 -23.77 -0.57
N SER A 66 20.60 -22.85 -0.06
CA SER A 66 20.65 -21.43 -0.39
C SER A 66 21.72 -20.66 0.37
N LEU A 67 22.25 -19.62 -0.26
CA LEU A 67 23.19 -18.68 0.39
C LEU A 67 22.53 -17.86 1.51
N ALA A 68 21.20 -17.76 1.48
CA ALA A 68 20.40 -17.02 2.44
C ALA A 68 19.76 -17.91 3.52
N TYR A 69 20.04 -19.23 3.53
CA TYR A 69 19.45 -20.15 4.51
C TYR A 69 19.61 -19.64 5.94
N ASP A 70 18.48 -19.52 6.65
CA ASP A 70 18.38 -19.05 8.04
C ASP A 70 18.92 -17.63 8.30
N LYS A 71 19.12 -16.81 7.26
CA LYS A 71 19.69 -15.46 7.44
C LYS A 71 18.66 -14.37 7.63
N TYR A 72 17.50 -14.42 6.95
CA TYR A 72 16.33 -13.51 6.99
C TYR A 72 16.56 -11.98 6.97
N GLU A 73 17.72 -11.46 7.36
CA GLU A 73 18.15 -10.06 7.44
C GLU A 73 19.62 -9.97 7.01
N ASP A 74 20.10 -8.75 6.72
CA ASP A 74 21.49 -8.44 6.36
C ASP A 74 22.06 -9.24 5.16
N VAL A 75 21.21 -9.77 4.29
CA VAL A 75 21.64 -10.49 3.08
C VAL A 75 21.88 -9.48 1.96
N THR A 76 23.12 -9.38 1.48
CA THR A 76 23.43 -8.55 0.30
C THR A 76 23.18 -9.35 -0.98
N ILE A 77 22.17 -8.95 -1.75
CA ILE A 77 21.84 -9.52 -3.06
C ILE A 77 22.02 -8.41 -4.08
N HIS A 78 22.62 -8.70 -5.24
CA HIS A 78 22.92 -7.72 -6.31
C HIS A 78 23.60 -6.40 -5.85
N GLY A 79 24.28 -6.43 -4.70
CA GLY A 79 25.01 -5.29 -4.12
C GLY A 79 24.16 -4.38 -3.22
N VAL A 80 22.93 -4.76 -2.93
CA VAL A 80 21.99 -4.03 -2.05
C VAL A 80 21.67 -4.90 -0.82
N PRO A 81 21.63 -4.33 0.40
CA PRO A 81 21.17 -5.06 1.57
C PRO A 81 19.68 -5.36 1.48
N HIS A 82 19.28 -6.60 1.83
CA HIS A 82 17.90 -7.04 1.85
C HIS A 82 17.50 -7.62 3.21
N GLU A 83 16.20 -7.52 3.50
CA GLU A 83 15.52 -8.20 4.59
C GLU A 83 14.34 -8.99 4.03
N TRP A 84 14.18 -10.25 4.46
CA TRP A 84 13.08 -11.11 4.06
C TRP A 84 11.85 -10.80 4.90
N ARG A 85 10.74 -10.44 4.24
CA ARG A 85 9.45 -10.19 4.88
C ARG A 85 8.39 -11.08 4.28
N TYR A 86 7.58 -11.69 5.14
CA TYR A 86 6.54 -12.59 4.68
C TYR A 86 5.52 -11.84 3.81
N GLY A 87 5.10 -12.42 2.69
CA GLY A 87 4.25 -11.75 1.70
C GLY A 87 4.97 -10.85 0.70
N TYR A 88 6.18 -10.38 1.01
CA TYR A 88 6.96 -9.45 0.17
C TYR A 88 8.36 -9.96 -0.21
N MET A 89 8.72 -11.16 0.24
CA MET A 89 10.01 -11.82 -0.03
C MET A 89 11.18 -10.91 0.34
N TRP A 90 12.18 -10.74 -0.53
CA TRP A 90 13.31 -9.87 -0.29
C TRP A 90 12.95 -8.41 -0.51
N THR A 91 13.07 -7.62 0.55
CA THR A 91 12.74 -6.21 0.57
C THR A 91 14.00 -5.36 0.69
N VAL A 92 13.92 -4.13 0.20
CA VAL A 92 15.00 -3.13 0.28
C VAL A 92 14.45 -1.82 0.82
N ASP A 93 15.33 -1.01 1.42
CA ASP A 93 14.99 0.36 1.80
C ASP A 93 14.49 1.14 0.57
N TYR A 94 13.37 1.83 0.75
CA TYR A 94 12.74 2.60 -0.31
C TYR A 94 12.96 4.10 -0.05
N PRO A 95 13.67 4.83 -0.94
CA PRO A 95 13.95 6.26 -0.78
C PRO A 95 12.75 7.16 -1.13
N GLY A 96 11.54 6.65 -0.90
CA GLY A 96 10.26 7.33 -1.13
C GLY A 96 9.23 6.87 -0.08
N CYS A 97 7.97 7.25 -0.27
CA CYS A 97 6.88 6.80 0.61
C CYS A 97 6.31 5.47 0.10
N PRO A 98 6.53 4.33 0.78
CA PRO A 98 6.08 3.02 0.27
C PRO A 98 4.56 2.96 0.13
N VAL A 99 3.84 3.58 1.08
CA VAL A 99 2.37 3.60 1.10
C VAL A 99 1.75 4.43 -0.03
N GLN A 100 2.50 5.33 -0.65
CA GLN A 100 2.03 6.14 -1.79
C GLN A 100 2.11 5.40 -3.13
N GLY A 101 3.03 4.44 -3.26
CA GLY A 101 3.44 3.89 -4.55
C GLY A 101 2.74 2.62 -5.02
N PHE A 102 1.75 2.11 -4.27
CA PHE A 102 1.24 0.73 -4.42
C PHE A 102 2.36 -0.33 -4.33
N ALA A 103 3.50 0.03 -3.75
CA ALA A 103 4.66 -0.84 -3.63
C ALA A 103 4.53 -1.84 -2.47
N ILE A 104 3.45 -1.69 -1.71
CA ILE A 104 2.97 -2.60 -0.68
C ILE A 104 1.48 -2.82 -0.88
N ASP A 105 1.00 -4.01 -0.53
CA ASP A 105 -0.42 -4.32 -0.48
C ASP A 105 -1.02 -3.62 0.74
N LEU A 106 -1.99 -2.75 0.48
CA LEU A 106 -2.60 -1.89 1.48
C LEU A 106 -4.10 -2.05 1.40
N GLU A 107 -4.72 -2.24 2.56
CA GLU A 107 -6.16 -2.20 2.67
C GLU A 107 -6.64 -0.80 3.10
N PRO A 108 -7.79 -0.32 2.58
CA PRO A 108 -8.38 0.93 3.06
C PRO A 108 -8.72 0.83 4.54
N PRO A 109 -8.61 1.93 5.31
CA PRO A 109 -8.94 1.95 6.74
C PRO A 109 -10.27 1.27 7.05
N ASP A 110 -10.26 0.40 8.07
CA ASP A 110 -11.43 -0.37 8.51
C ASP A 110 -12.55 0.51 9.05
N GLU A 111 -12.20 1.72 9.51
CA GLU A 111 -13.17 2.69 10.02
C GLU A 111 -14.03 3.31 8.91
N LEU A 112 -13.56 3.27 7.65
CA LEU A 112 -14.32 3.84 6.54
C LEU A 112 -15.46 2.91 6.12
N PRO A 113 -16.70 3.43 5.96
CA PRO A 113 -17.82 2.63 5.52
C PRO A 113 -17.57 2.01 4.14
N ARG A 114 -18.22 0.86 3.90
CA ARG A 114 -18.22 0.18 2.60
C ARG A 114 -19.62 0.25 1.97
N PRO A 115 -19.74 0.48 0.65
CA PRO A 115 -18.65 0.78 -0.30
C PRO A 115 -17.95 2.10 0.03
N LEU A 116 -16.67 2.21 -0.32
CA LEU A 116 -15.90 3.44 -0.12
C LEU A 116 -16.58 4.59 -0.88
N ARG A 117 -16.60 5.76 -0.27
CA ARG A 117 -17.17 6.97 -0.90
C ARG A 117 -16.10 8.01 -1.15
N PRO A 118 -16.26 8.87 -2.16
CA PRO A 118 -15.28 9.91 -2.45
C PRO A 118 -15.03 10.83 -1.26
N GLY A 119 -13.77 11.03 -0.93
CA GLY A 119 -13.38 11.81 0.23
C GLY A 119 -11.89 11.77 0.49
N ARG A 120 -11.48 12.48 1.55
CA ARG A 120 -10.09 12.67 1.92
C ARG A 120 -9.96 12.61 3.43
N TRP A 121 -9.13 11.70 3.92
CA TRP A 121 -8.92 11.48 5.34
C TRP A 121 -7.44 11.42 5.65
N GLU A 122 -7.01 12.09 6.71
CA GLU A 122 -5.65 11.93 7.21
C GLU A 122 -5.55 10.57 7.91
N VAL A 123 -4.48 9.83 7.61
CA VAL A 123 -4.23 8.49 8.15
C VAL A 123 -2.84 8.42 8.74
N ASP A 124 -2.72 7.67 9.83
CA ASP A 124 -1.45 7.18 10.33
C ASP A 124 -1.12 5.85 9.66
N THR A 125 0.18 5.61 9.50
CA THR A 125 0.75 4.39 8.93
C THR A 125 1.52 3.68 10.03
N ASP A 126 1.05 2.51 10.44
CA ASP A 126 1.75 1.66 11.40
C ASP A 126 2.32 0.43 10.70
N TRP A 127 3.60 0.15 10.94
CA TRP A 127 4.32 -0.94 10.29
C TRP A 127 4.50 -2.09 11.28
N ASP A 128 3.84 -3.22 11.04
CA ASP A 128 3.93 -4.43 11.86
C ASP A 128 4.74 -5.50 11.15
N GLY A 129 6.06 -5.27 11.03
CA GLY A 129 7.05 -6.24 10.53
C GLY A 129 6.95 -6.57 9.04
N ASP A 130 5.81 -7.07 8.58
CA ASP A 130 5.56 -7.48 7.20
C ASP A 130 4.39 -6.75 6.54
N THR A 131 3.59 -5.99 7.28
CA THR A 131 2.45 -5.24 6.74
C THR A 131 2.42 -3.80 7.22
N CYS A 132 1.70 -2.95 6.49
CA CYS A 132 1.38 -1.59 6.91
C CYS A 132 -0.13 -1.45 7.10
N ILE A 133 -0.53 -1.00 8.28
CA ILE A 133 -1.93 -0.76 8.64
C ILE A 133 -2.21 0.74 8.53
N LEU A 134 -3.34 1.10 7.92
CA LEU A 134 -3.83 2.46 7.84
C LEU A 134 -4.92 2.68 8.89
N THR A 135 -4.77 3.75 9.68
CA THR A 135 -5.75 4.12 10.72
C THR A 135 -6.09 5.59 10.58
N LEU A 136 -7.36 5.97 10.71
CA LEU A 136 -7.76 7.37 10.66
C LEU A 136 -7.16 8.14 11.86
N THR A 137 -6.48 9.27 11.61
CA THR A 137 -5.93 10.10 12.71
C THR A 137 -7.03 10.83 13.48
N THR A 138 -8.18 11.02 12.84
CA THR A 138 -9.38 11.62 13.43
C THR A 138 -10.57 10.67 13.24
N PRO A 139 -11.31 10.32 14.33
CA PRO A 139 -12.50 9.50 14.21
C PRO A 139 -13.55 10.16 13.31
N LEU A 140 -14.25 9.34 12.52
CA LEU A 140 -15.40 9.80 11.74
C LEU A 140 -16.47 10.37 12.67
N LYS A 141 -17.01 11.53 12.31
CA LYS A 141 -18.22 12.07 12.93
C LYS A 141 -19.44 11.38 12.31
N GLU A 142 -20.53 11.27 13.06
CA GLU A 142 -21.83 10.70 12.61
C GLU A 142 -22.39 11.28 11.29
N ASN A 143 -21.84 12.38 10.78
CA ASN A 143 -22.25 13.05 9.54
C ASN A 143 -21.08 13.42 8.60
N ASP A 144 -19.88 12.89 8.83
CA ASP A 144 -18.87 12.96 7.76
C ASP A 144 -19.43 12.22 6.54
N PRO A 145 -19.16 12.67 5.29
CA PRO A 145 -19.72 12.04 4.11
C PRO A 145 -19.49 10.53 4.23
N ALA A 146 -20.62 9.82 4.38
CA ALA A 146 -20.67 8.39 4.28
C ALA A 146 -20.12 8.00 2.91
#